data_AF-A0A432RYS1-F1
#
_entry.id   AF-A0A432RYS1-F1
#
_cell.length_a   1.000
_cell.length_b   1.000
_cell.length_c   1.000
_cell.angle_alpha   90.00
_cell.angle_beta   90.00
_cell.angle_gamma   90.00
#
_symmetry.space_group_name_H-M   'P 1'
#
loop_
_entity.id
_entity.type
_entity.pdbx_description
1 polymer ?
#
loop_
_entity_poly.entity_id
_entity_poly.type
_entity_poly.pdbx_seq_one_letter_code
_entity_poly.pdbx_strand_id
1 'polypeptide(L)'
;SSFSLHWTDLDQSFKEINRILSKNGNFLLAIPVKDSLKFINFLLNENKFNFLSEDIVIDTLKGNSLTIKNYKIVEYYQSFKNGYHFLKHLHQTGVSINTSDKSFKEKKYIVNKFKSWENNCFINYRLIFLKGSKA
;
A
#
# COMPACT_ATOMS: atom_id res chain seq x y z
N SER A 1 -7.09 -5.93 10.84
CA SER A 1 -7.25 -4.93 9.77
C SER A 1 -6.58 -5.44 8.50
N SER A 2 -7.31 -5.40 7.38
CA SER A 2 -6.79 -5.75 6.05
C SER A 2 -6.90 -4.51 5.17
N PHE A 3 -5.77 -4.04 4.64
CA PHE A 3 -5.67 -2.93 3.69
C PHE A 3 -6.35 -1.61 4.12
N SER A 4 -6.38 -1.28 5.42
CA SER A 4 -6.96 0.00 5.87
C SER A 4 -6.03 0.89 6.69
N LEU A 5 -5.19 0.34 7.57
CA LEU A 5 -4.36 1.17 8.46
C LEU A 5 -3.25 1.95 7.74
N HIS A 6 -2.96 1.66 6.47
CA HIS A 6 -1.97 2.44 5.72
C HIS A 6 -2.48 3.83 5.29
N TRP A 7 -3.78 4.09 5.44
CA TRP A 7 -4.38 5.41 5.19
C TRP A 7 -4.50 6.27 6.45
N THR A 8 -4.14 5.73 7.62
CA THR A 8 -4.32 6.39 8.91
C THR A 8 -2.98 6.83 9.49
N ASP A 9 -3.04 7.63 10.55
CA ASP A 9 -1.90 7.76 11.47
C ASP A 9 -1.70 6.41 12.16
N LEU A 10 -0.61 5.71 11.79
CA LEU A 10 -0.35 4.36 12.24
C LEU A 10 -0.04 4.31 13.75
N ASP A 11 0.62 5.33 14.29
CA ASP A 11 0.93 5.42 15.71
C ASP A 11 -0.35 5.57 16.53
N GLN A 12 -1.20 6.53 16.16
CA GLN A 12 -2.50 6.70 16.80
C GLN A 12 -3.38 5.44 16.67
N SER A 13 -3.32 4.78 15.51
CA SER A 13 -4.05 3.53 15.29
C SER A 13 -3.59 2.41 16.23
N PHE A 14 -2.28 2.25 16.43
CA PHE A 14 -1.75 1.25 17.36
C PHE A 14 -2.00 1.59 18.83
N LYS A 15 -1.99 2.88 19.21
CA LYS A 15 -2.44 3.32 20.55
C LYS A 15 -3.85 2.85 20.83
N GLU A 16 -4.77 3.11 19.90
CA GLU A 16 -6.18 2.72 20.06
C GLU A 16 -6.36 1.20 20.06
N ILE A 17 -5.65 0.47 19.19
CA ILE A 17 -5.64 -0.99 19.19
C ILE A 17 -5.18 -1.54 20.54
N ASN A 18 -4.09 -1.02 21.10
CA ASN A 18 -3.60 -1.42 22.43
C ASN A 18 -4.62 -1.09 23.53
N ARG A 19 -5.29 0.07 23.45
CA ARG A 19 -6.31 0.48 24.41
C ARG A 19 -7.49 -0.50 24.47
N ILE A 20 -7.98 -0.94 23.31
CA ILE A 20 -9.18 -1.80 23.22
C ILE A 20 -8.90 -3.29 23.36
N LEU A 21 -7.68 -3.75 23.05
CA LEU A 21 -7.33 -5.16 23.17
C LEU A 21 -7.38 -5.60 24.64
N SER A 22 -8.00 -6.75 24.89
CA SER A 22 -7.87 -7.46 26.17
C SER A 22 -6.44 -7.94 26.37
N LYS A 23 -6.05 -8.22 27.62
CA LYS A 23 -4.75 -8.84 27.94
C LYS A 23 -4.58 -10.15 27.14
N ASN A 24 -3.42 -10.35 26.52
CA ASN A 24 -3.14 -11.45 25.57
C ASN A 24 -4.02 -11.48 24.30
N GLY A 25 -4.85 -10.46 24.08
CA GLY A 25 -5.65 -10.33 22.87
C GLY A 25 -4.77 -10.19 21.64
N ASN A 26 -5.14 -10.87 20.55
CA ASN A 26 -4.40 -10.85 19.29
C ASN A 26 -5.04 -9.89 18.30
N PHE A 27 -4.22 -9.27 17.45
CA PHE A 27 -4.67 -8.60 16.25
C PHE A 27 -3.86 -9.04 15.04
N LEU A 28 -4.50 -8.97 13.88
CA LEU A 28 -3.90 -9.27 12.59
C LEU A 28 -3.91 -8.01 11.74
N LEU A 29 -2.79 -7.75 11.09
CA LEU A 29 -2.58 -6.62 10.19
C LEU A 29 -2.09 -7.13 8.84
N ALA A 30 -2.69 -6.64 7.76
CA ALA A 30 -2.18 -6.76 6.41
C ALA A 30 -2.19 -5.39 5.75
N ILE A 31 -1.03 -4.80 5.46
CA ILE A 31 -0.94 -3.49 4.80
C ILE A 31 0.17 -3.46 3.74
N PRO A 32 0.05 -2.62 2.71
CA PRO A 32 1.15 -2.32 1.82
C PRO A 32 2.29 -1.63 2.58
N VAL A 33 3.51 -1.98 2.21
CA VAL A 33 4.75 -1.37 2.71
C VAL A 33 5.55 -0.80 1.54
N LYS A 34 6.68 -0.17 1.85
CA LYS A 34 7.62 0.40 0.88
C LYS A 34 7.84 -0.53 -0.31
N ASP A 35 7.97 0.07 -1.49
CA ASP A 35 8.10 -0.55 -2.80
C ASP A 35 6.84 -1.23 -3.35
N SER A 36 5.72 -1.23 -2.62
CA SER A 36 4.41 -1.56 -3.21
C SER A 36 4.00 -0.52 -4.25
N LEU A 37 3.39 -0.95 -5.35
CA LEU A 37 2.99 -0.12 -6.50
C LEU A 37 4.13 0.65 -7.19
N LYS A 38 5.39 0.23 -7.02
CA LYS A 38 6.57 0.94 -7.54
C LYS A 38 6.55 1.16 -9.06
N PHE A 39 5.95 0.24 -9.81
CA PHE A 39 5.85 0.38 -11.27
C PHE A 39 4.98 1.57 -11.69
N ILE A 40 3.96 1.93 -10.91
CA ILE A 40 3.13 3.11 -11.17
C ILE A 40 3.97 4.38 -10.97
N ASN A 41 4.76 4.44 -9.88
CA ASN A 41 5.65 5.57 -9.62
C ASN A 41 6.70 5.72 -10.72
N PHE A 42 7.28 4.60 -11.17
CA PHE A 42 8.20 4.57 -12.32
C PHE A 42 7.54 5.10 -13.60
N LEU A 43 6.35 4.58 -13.96
CA LEU A 43 5.67 4.97 -15.20
C LEU A 43 5.23 6.43 -15.15
N LEU A 44 4.83 6.95 -13.99
CA LEU A 44 4.47 8.35 -13.82
C LEU A 44 5.67 9.29 -13.68
N ASN A 45 6.84 8.77 -13.29
CA ASN A 45 7.97 9.55 -12.79
C ASN A 45 7.58 10.45 -11.60
N GLU A 46 6.71 9.93 -10.73
CA GLU A 46 6.17 10.61 -9.55
C GLU A 46 6.17 9.63 -8.37
N ASN A 47 6.59 10.05 -7.17
CA ASN A 47 6.48 9.25 -5.94
C ASN A 47 5.08 9.42 -5.32
N LYS A 48 4.09 8.83 -5.98
CA LYS A 48 2.68 9.00 -5.61
C LYS A 48 2.27 8.10 -4.43
N PHE A 49 2.76 6.87 -4.40
CA PHE A 49 2.49 5.93 -3.33
C PHE A 49 3.70 5.84 -2.42
N ASN A 50 3.63 6.52 -1.26
CA ASN A 50 4.71 6.56 -0.27
C ASN A 50 4.32 5.72 0.95
N PHE A 51 4.38 4.39 0.80
CA PHE A 51 4.12 3.47 1.90
C PHE A 51 5.30 3.39 2.87
N LEU A 52 5.00 3.21 4.16
CA LEU A 52 6.02 3.04 5.21
C LEU A 52 6.86 1.77 4.98
N SER A 53 8.13 1.80 5.37
CA SER A 53 8.95 0.58 5.40
C SER A 53 8.47 -0.38 6.48
N GLU A 54 8.79 -1.66 6.33
CA GLU A 54 8.48 -2.69 7.33
C GLU A 54 9.01 -2.33 8.71
N ASP A 55 10.25 -1.82 8.77
CA ASP A 55 10.91 -1.45 10.03
C ASP A 55 10.12 -0.38 10.76
N ILE A 56 9.67 0.66 10.04
CA ILE A 56 8.84 1.72 10.64
C ILE A 56 7.53 1.12 11.18
N VAL A 57 6.84 0.27 10.41
CA VAL A 57 5.61 -0.38 10.87
C VAL A 57 5.84 -1.21 12.14
N ILE A 58 6.93 -1.97 12.17
CA ILE A 58 7.33 -2.82 13.30
C ILE A 58 7.69 -1.99 14.53
N ASP A 59 8.45 -0.93 14.35
CA ASP A 59 8.93 -0.07 15.44
C ASP A 59 7.79 0.77 16.02
N THR A 60 6.89 1.30 15.18
CA THR A 60 5.68 1.99 15.66
C THR A 60 4.80 1.04 16.48
N LEU A 61 4.66 -0.23 16.08
CA LEU A 61 3.90 -1.22 16.84
C LEU A 61 4.54 -1.48 18.22
N LYS A 62 5.86 -1.71 18.25
CA LYS A 62 6.59 -1.96 19.50
C LYS A 62 6.54 -0.75 20.43
N GLY A 63 6.67 0.47 19.90
CA GLY A 63 6.54 1.72 20.65
C GLY A 63 5.18 1.86 21.35
N ASN A 64 4.15 1.18 20.84
CA ASN A 64 2.80 1.15 21.41
C ASN A 64 2.55 0.00 22.37
N SER A 65 3.60 -0.60 22.95
CA SER A 65 3.52 -1.71 23.92
C SER A 65 2.80 -2.96 23.40
N LEU A 66 2.77 -3.14 22.07
CA LEU A 66 2.28 -4.34 21.44
C LEU A 66 3.45 -5.29 21.15
N THR A 67 3.22 -6.59 21.32
CA THR A 67 4.21 -7.63 21.03
C THR A 67 3.99 -8.19 19.64
N ILE A 68 5.05 -8.37 18.86
CA ILE A 68 4.99 -9.08 17.57
C ILE A 68 5.13 -10.58 17.84
N LYS A 69 4.13 -11.35 17.43
CA LYS A 69 4.15 -12.82 17.53
C LYS A 69 4.71 -13.46 16.26
N ASN A 70 4.35 -12.92 15.10
CA ASN A 70 4.84 -13.38 13.80
C ASN A 70 4.63 -12.25 12.77
N TYR A 71 5.50 -12.14 11.77
CA TYR A 71 5.20 -11.39 10.57
C TYR A 71 5.88 -12.04 9.36
N LYS A 72 5.33 -11.78 8.18
CA LYS A 72 5.93 -12.14 6.90
C LYS A 72 5.71 -11.03 5.89
N ILE A 73 6.67 -10.86 4.99
CA ILE A 73 6.53 -10.00 3.82
C ILE A 73 6.23 -10.88 2.62
N VAL A 74 5.21 -10.50 1.85
CA VAL A 74 4.83 -11.20 0.63
C VAL A 74 4.69 -10.20 -0.49
N GLU A 75 5.25 -10.55 -1.64
CA GLU A 75 5.09 -9.80 -2.88
C GLU A 75 4.14 -10.53 -3.81
N TYR A 76 3.04 -9.87 -4.16
CA TYR A 76 2.14 -10.34 -5.19
C TYR A 76 2.38 -9.55 -6.47
N TYR A 77 2.38 -10.26 -7.59
CA TYR A 77 2.58 -9.69 -8.90
C TYR A 77 1.44 -10.05 -9.83
N GLN A 78 1.02 -9.10 -10.65
CA GLN A 78 0.13 -9.36 -11.77
C GLN A 78 0.64 -8.63 -13.01
N SER A 79 0.81 -9.38 -14.10
CA SER A 79 1.27 -8.86 -15.37
C SER A 79 0.12 -8.42 -16.26
N PHE A 80 0.36 -7.39 -17.06
CA PHE A 80 -0.56 -6.88 -18.07
C PHE A 80 0.17 -6.77 -19.40
N LYS A 81 -0.54 -7.06 -20.49
CA LYS A 81 0.01 -7.06 -21.85
C LYS A 81 0.62 -5.72 -22.24
N ASN A 82 0.01 -4.61 -21.83
CA ASN A 82 0.46 -3.26 -22.11
C ASN A 82 -0.18 -2.26 -21.13
N GLY A 83 0.19 -0.99 -21.25
CA GLY A 83 -0.27 0.05 -20.34
C GLY A 83 -1.76 0.37 -20.46
N TYR A 84 -2.43 0.07 -21.59
CA TYR A 84 -3.89 0.17 -21.69
C TYR A 84 -4.62 -0.83 -20.79
N HIS A 85 -4.21 -2.11 -20.82
CA HIS A 85 -4.78 -3.14 -19.96
C HIS A 85 -4.49 -2.85 -18.49
N PHE A 86 -3.28 -2.37 -18.21
CA PHE A 86 -2.89 -1.96 -16.87
C PHE A 86 -3.75 -0.80 -16.35
N LEU A 87 -3.92 0.26 -17.15
CA LEU A 87 -4.76 1.41 -16.81
C LEU A 87 -6.21 1.00 -16.53
N LYS A 88 -6.77 0.09 -17.35
CA LYS A 88 -8.13 -0.44 -17.13
C LYS A 88 -8.23 -1.14 -15.78
N HIS A 89 -7.25 -1.95 -15.41
CA HIS A 89 -7.21 -2.60 -14.10
C HIS A 89 -7.15 -1.59 -12.96
N LEU A 90 -6.26 -0.59 -13.04
CA LEU A 90 -6.16 0.46 -12.01
C LEU A 90 -7.49 1.20 -11.78
N HIS A 91 -8.23 1.47 -12.86
CA HIS A 91 -9.54 2.07 -12.78
C HIS A 91 -10.57 1.15 -12.09
N GLN A 92 -10.56 -0.14 -12.43
CA GLN A 92 -11.45 -1.15 -11.82
C GLN A 92 -11.18 -1.36 -10.33
N THR A 93 -9.92 -1.30 -9.91
CA THR A 93 -9.52 -1.50 -8.51
C THR A 93 -9.54 -0.21 -7.68
N GLY A 94 -9.99 0.90 -8.26
CA GLY A 94 -10.03 2.20 -7.58
C GLY A 94 -8.65 2.77 -7.21
N VAL A 95 -7.57 2.28 -7.84
CA VAL A 95 -6.23 2.82 -7.63
C VAL A 95 -6.20 4.20 -8.26
N SER A 96 -6.35 5.22 -7.43
CA SER A 96 -6.50 6.58 -7.90
C SER A 96 -5.17 7.10 -8.42
N ILE A 97 -4.97 7.07 -9.74
CA ILE A 97 -3.82 7.67 -10.41
C ILE A 97 -3.98 9.19 -10.64
N ASN A 98 -5.19 9.73 -10.44
CA ASN A 98 -5.53 11.16 -10.60
C ASN A 98 -6.13 11.74 -9.30
N THR A 99 -5.33 11.85 -8.24
CA THR A 99 -5.81 12.23 -6.88
C THR A 99 -5.73 13.72 -6.57
N SER A 100 -4.87 14.47 -7.25
CA SER A 100 -4.77 15.93 -7.08
C SER A 100 -5.71 16.66 -8.04
N ASP A 101 -5.94 17.96 -7.79
CA ASP A 101 -6.61 18.92 -8.68
C ASP A 101 -5.82 19.13 -9.97
N LYS A 102 -5.59 18.05 -10.72
CA LYS A 102 -4.98 18.06 -12.03
C LYS A 102 -6.01 18.59 -13.02
N SER A 103 -5.57 19.54 -13.84
CA SER A 103 -6.29 20.03 -14.99
C SER A 103 -6.67 18.89 -15.95
N PHE A 104 -7.65 19.13 -16.81
CA PHE A 104 -8.03 18.17 -17.85
C PHE A 104 -6.85 17.77 -18.73
N LYS A 105 -5.94 18.70 -19.04
CA LYS A 105 -4.74 18.45 -19.84
C LYS A 105 -3.79 17.46 -19.17
N GLU A 106 -3.56 17.61 -17.86
CA GLU A 106 -2.69 16.71 -17.10
C GLU A 106 -3.30 15.32 -16.96
N LYS A 107 -4.61 15.23 -16.70
CA LYS A 107 -5.33 13.94 -16.69
C LYS A 107 -5.21 13.23 -18.04
N LYS A 108 -5.36 13.95 -19.15
CA LYS A 108 -5.20 13.41 -20.50
C LYS A 108 -3.75 12.98 -20.77
N TYR A 109 -2.77 13.76 -20.33
CA TYR A 109 -1.35 13.41 -20.44
C TYR A 109 -1.03 12.08 -19.73
N ILE A 110 -1.49 11.92 -18.49
CA ILE A 110 -1.32 10.67 -17.74
C ILE A 110 -1.92 9.49 -18.48
N VAL A 111 -3.19 9.59 -18.91
CA VAL A 111 -3.87 8.53 -19.66
C VAL A 111 -3.10 8.17 -20.93
N ASN A 112 -2.60 9.17 -21.67
CA ASN A 112 -1.82 8.94 -22.87
C ASN A 112 -0.49 8.24 -22.58
N LYS A 113 0.20 8.60 -21.48
CA LYS A 113 1.45 7.95 -21.05
C LYS A 113 1.28 6.45 -20.79
N PHE A 114 0.19 6.06 -20.15
CA PHE A 114 -0.16 4.65 -20.00
C PHE A 114 -0.50 4.00 -21.35
N LYS A 115 -1.31 4.65 -22.19
CA LYS A 115 -1.72 4.07 -23.49
C LYS A 115 -0.56 3.90 -24.46
N SER A 116 0.45 4.77 -24.43
CA SER A 116 1.65 4.69 -25.28
C SER A 116 2.66 3.63 -24.82
N TRP A 117 2.46 3.00 -23.65
CA TRP A 117 3.35 1.97 -23.16
C TRP A 117 2.99 0.60 -23.77
N GLU A 118 3.74 0.19 -24.79
CA GLU A 118 3.47 -1.04 -25.55
C GLU A 118 4.03 -2.31 -24.92
N ASN A 119 5.04 -2.17 -24.03
CA ASN A 119 5.67 -3.30 -23.36
C ASN A 119 4.78 -3.86 -22.24
N ASN A 120 5.10 -5.07 -21.78
CA ASN A 120 4.45 -5.65 -20.61
C ASN A 120 4.56 -4.70 -19.41
N CYS A 121 3.46 -4.58 -18.68
CA CYS A 121 3.40 -3.87 -17.41
C CYS A 121 3.21 -4.88 -16.28
N PHE A 122 3.54 -4.48 -15.06
CA PHE A 122 3.21 -5.26 -13.88
C PHE A 122 2.73 -4.35 -12.76
N ILE A 123 1.81 -4.86 -11.96
CA ILE A 123 1.52 -4.31 -10.65
C ILE A 123 2.17 -5.22 -9.61
N ASN A 124 2.72 -4.60 -8.58
CA ASN A 124 3.24 -5.32 -7.43
C ASN A 124 2.57 -4.82 -6.15
N TYR A 125 2.16 -5.76 -5.31
CA TYR A 125 1.69 -5.48 -3.96
C TYR A 125 2.67 -6.11 -3.00
N ARG A 126 3.50 -5.27 -2.38
CA ARG A 126 4.43 -5.69 -1.33
C ARG A 126 3.76 -5.45 0.01
N LEU A 127 3.41 -6.52 0.71
CA LEU A 127 2.54 -6.49 1.88
C LEU A 127 3.25 -7.06 3.09
N ILE A 128 3.10 -6.40 4.24
CA ILE A 128 3.38 -7.00 5.54
C ILE A 128 2.13 -7.67 6.07
N PHE A 129 2.24 -8.94 6.41
CA PHE A 129 1.26 -9.67 7.21
C PHE A 129 1.84 -9.83 8.61
N LEU A 130 1.16 -9.28 9.62
CA LEU A 130 1.66 -9.25 10.98
C LEU A 130 0.58 -9.74 11.95
N LYS A 131 1.00 -10.59 12.89
CA LYS A 131 0.24 -10.95 14.09
C LYS A 131 0.88 -10.31 15.29
N GLY A 132 0.14 -9.43 15.95
CA GLY A 132 0.54 -8.80 17.21
C GLY A 132 -0.39 -9.18 18.35
N SER A 133 0.04 -8.90 19.58
CA SER A 133 -0.78 -9.08 20.77
C SER A 133 -0.51 -8.00 21.82
N LYS A 134 -1.50 -7.74 22.67
CA LYS A 134 -1.28 -6.99 23.90
C LYS A 134 -0.61 -7.89 24.94
N ALA A 135 0.41 -7.35 25.62
CA ALA A 135 1.06 -8.02 26.74
C ALA A 135 0.11 -8.23 27.94
#